data_AF-A0A1B0BQV1-F1
#
_entry.id   AF-A0A1B0BQV1-F1
#
_cell.length_a   1.000
_cell.length_b   1.000
_cell.length_c   1.000
_cell.angle_alpha   90.00
_cell.angle_beta   90.00
_cell.angle_gamma   90.00
#
_symmetry.space_group_name_H-M   'P 1'
#
loop_
_entity.id
_entity.type
_entity.pdbx_description
1 polymer ?
#
loop_
_entity_poly.entity_id
_entity_poly.type
_entity_poly.pdbx_seq_one_letter_code
_entity_poly.pdbx_strand_id
1 'polypeptide(L)'
;MASDEQEWRLSLMRRLAERDRREVTPFKEIILQNNRLLDNVAQLKADNLKISVENEQLRVAFATGGKGNGKDSNAAQIAITALEKKLLAQQEELTDLHKRKGENSQMIVDLNLKVEKQQLIVKEKESCLAEQKTANNILKAEVQMLKSSLEELKKLNNTLLDEHTALQLAFSALEDKLRGVQEENRCLLERLMRYKSKDADKLNEENESFLRKRSDKLKRDLEDAVREPNSTLPRLTRNSSSHSQHGLGDSDSYDNDNDRYSSDTGGVDHCQEAGCGPELDMFSSPNSRLRDVLCHSTTKPDNPSTIFMKFDAHENESHAVRWSPIERVLATGGADRKVKLWDVGKASPEPRAVLSGSSAGINSVDFDSTGSYIIGTSNDYGARVWTVGDNRLRVSGKPEK
;
A
#
# COMPACT_ATOMS: atom_id res chain seq x y z
N MET A 1 9.41 -43.03 -2.36
CA MET A 1 8.60 -43.90 -3.24
C MET A 1 7.49 -44.64 -2.51
N ALA A 2 7.70 -45.26 -1.33
CA ALA A 2 6.60 -45.92 -0.59
C ALA A 2 5.54 -44.97 0.01
N SER A 3 5.93 -43.74 0.38
CA SER A 3 5.03 -42.74 0.97
C SER A 3 3.99 -42.21 -0.03
N ASP A 4 4.42 -41.83 -1.24
CA ASP A 4 3.52 -41.35 -2.29
C ASP A 4 2.52 -42.43 -2.70
N GLU A 5 2.94 -43.70 -2.65
CA GLU A 5 2.09 -44.84 -2.97
C GLU A 5 0.97 -45.07 -1.94
N GLN A 6 1.22 -44.74 -0.67
CA GLN A 6 0.21 -44.78 0.39
C GLN A 6 -0.73 -43.57 0.33
N GLU A 7 -0.25 -42.40 -0.06
CA GLU A 7 -1.07 -41.18 -0.13
C GLU A 7 -2.16 -41.27 -1.20
N TRP A 8 -1.85 -41.76 -2.41
CA TRP A 8 -2.89 -41.87 -3.45
C TRP A 8 -3.94 -42.92 -3.10
N ARG A 9 -3.55 -44.03 -2.45
CA ARG A 9 -4.50 -45.06 -1.96
C ARG A 9 -5.44 -44.50 -0.91
N LEU A 10 -4.92 -43.73 0.06
CA LEU A 10 -5.74 -43.08 1.09
C LEU A 10 -6.67 -42.01 0.50
N SER A 11 -6.18 -41.24 -0.48
CA SER A 11 -6.99 -40.27 -1.22
C SER A 11 -8.13 -40.96 -1.99
N LEU A 12 -7.84 -42.06 -2.67
CA LEU A 12 -8.82 -42.85 -3.40
C LEU A 12 -9.88 -43.44 -2.47
N MET A 13 -9.47 -44.05 -1.35
CA MET A 13 -10.38 -44.59 -0.34
C MET A 13 -11.29 -43.51 0.25
N ARG A 14 -10.74 -42.32 0.51
CA ARG A 14 -11.53 -41.17 1.02
C ARG A 14 -12.54 -40.68 -0.02
N ARG A 15 -12.16 -40.62 -1.30
CA ARG A 15 -13.06 -40.24 -2.40
C ARG A 15 -14.16 -41.27 -2.61
N LEU A 16 -13.85 -42.56 -2.50
CA LEU A 16 -14.85 -43.63 -2.59
C LEU A 16 -15.82 -43.57 -1.40
N ALA A 17 -15.34 -43.39 -0.17
CA ALA A 17 -16.19 -43.25 1.00
C ALA A 17 -17.10 -42.01 0.92
N GLU A 18 -16.59 -40.90 0.38
CA GLU A 18 -17.35 -39.67 0.17
C GLU A 18 -18.42 -39.85 -0.93
N ARG A 19 -18.07 -40.55 -2.02
CA ARG A 19 -19.03 -40.91 -3.08
C ARG A 19 -20.12 -41.81 -2.54
N ASP A 20 -19.76 -42.91 -1.86
CA ASP A 20 -20.72 -43.85 -1.30
C ASP A 20 -21.64 -43.16 -0.28
N ARG A 21 -21.13 -42.21 0.51
CA ARG A 21 -21.97 -41.38 1.38
C ARG A 21 -22.96 -40.53 0.58
N ARG A 22 -22.53 -39.87 -0.50
CA ARG A 22 -23.42 -39.01 -1.31
C ARG A 22 -24.45 -39.80 -2.08
N GLU A 23 -24.06 -40.96 -2.61
CA GLU A 23 -24.91 -41.77 -3.49
C GLU A 23 -25.82 -42.71 -2.69
N VAL A 24 -25.38 -43.30 -1.58
CA VAL A 24 -26.18 -44.30 -0.84
C VAL A 24 -27.10 -43.67 0.22
N THR A 25 -26.65 -42.62 0.91
CA THR A 25 -27.40 -42.03 2.03
C THR A 25 -28.81 -41.55 1.64
N PRO A 26 -29.01 -40.88 0.49
CA PRO A 26 -30.35 -40.45 0.06
C PRO A 26 -31.33 -41.60 -0.16
N PHE A 27 -30.86 -42.77 -0.62
CA PHE A 27 -31.73 -43.91 -0.93
C PHE A 27 -31.89 -44.89 0.23
N LYS A 28 -31.11 -44.77 1.30
CA LYS A 28 -31.14 -45.70 2.44
C LYS A 28 -32.53 -45.82 3.06
N GLU A 29 -33.25 -44.71 3.18
CA GLU A 29 -34.61 -44.69 3.73
C GLU A 29 -35.62 -45.31 2.76
N ILE A 30 -35.48 -45.03 1.46
CA ILE A 30 -36.32 -45.62 0.40
C ILE A 30 -36.16 -47.14 0.36
N ILE A 31 -34.93 -47.64 0.43
CA ILE A 31 -34.63 -49.08 0.45
C ILE A 31 -35.29 -49.75 1.68
N LEU A 32 -35.17 -49.12 2.86
CA LEU A 32 -35.81 -49.61 4.08
C LEU A 32 -37.34 -49.66 3.95
N GLN A 33 -37.95 -48.62 3.40
CA GLN A 33 -39.40 -48.59 3.21
C GLN A 33 -39.87 -49.62 2.17
N ASN A 34 -39.12 -49.83 1.09
CA ASN A 34 -39.44 -50.81 0.06
C ASN A 34 -39.36 -52.24 0.62
N ASN A 35 -38.33 -52.55 1.41
CA ASN A 35 -38.22 -53.85 2.08
C ASN A 35 -39.42 -54.11 3.01
N ARG A 36 -39.84 -53.10 3.81
CA ARG A 36 -41.05 -53.23 4.65
C ARG A 36 -42.32 -53.47 3.83
N LEU A 37 -42.43 -52.83 2.67
CA LEU A 37 -43.55 -53.05 1.74
C LEU A 37 -43.56 -54.49 1.20
N LEU A 38 -42.40 -55.02 0.81
CA LEU A 38 -42.26 -56.40 0.37
C LEU A 38 -42.67 -57.40 1.46
N ASP A 39 -42.23 -57.16 2.71
CA ASP A 39 -42.60 -58.00 3.86
C ASP A 39 -44.12 -57.96 4.11
N ASN A 40 -44.74 -56.77 4.04
CA ASN A 40 -46.19 -56.62 4.19
C ASN A 40 -46.97 -57.34 3.07
N VAL A 41 -46.49 -57.27 1.82
CA VAL A 41 -47.10 -57.99 0.70
C VAL A 41 -47.00 -59.49 0.89
N ALA A 42 -45.86 -59.99 1.40
CA ALA A 42 -45.69 -61.40 1.72
C ALA A 42 -46.67 -61.84 2.82
N GLN A 43 -46.83 -61.03 3.87
CA GLN A 43 -47.77 -61.30 4.96
C GLN A 43 -49.23 -61.34 4.47
N LEU A 44 -49.65 -60.35 3.69
CA LEU A 44 -51.00 -60.31 3.12
C LEU A 44 -51.31 -61.47 2.17
N LYS A 45 -50.30 -61.98 1.46
CA LYS A 45 -50.43 -63.20 0.64
C LYS A 45 -50.63 -64.44 1.51
N ALA A 46 -49.90 -64.56 2.61
CA ALA A 46 -50.06 -65.66 3.55
C ALA A 46 -51.45 -65.66 4.21
N ASP A 47 -51.93 -64.48 4.63
CA ASP A 47 -53.25 -64.33 5.24
C ASP A 47 -54.38 -64.63 4.24
N ASN A 48 -54.27 -64.18 2.98
CA ASN A 48 -55.22 -64.54 1.92
C ASN A 48 -55.26 -66.05 1.65
N LEU A 49 -54.09 -66.70 1.65
CA LEU A 49 -54.03 -68.15 1.48
C LEU A 49 -54.73 -68.87 2.63
N LYS A 50 -54.52 -68.40 3.88
CA LYS A 50 -55.19 -68.93 5.06
C LYS A 50 -56.72 -68.80 4.97
N ILE A 51 -57.21 -67.62 4.60
CA ILE A 51 -58.66 -67.37 4.40
C ILE A 51 -59.22 -68.25 3.28
N SER A 52 -58.47 -68.45 2.19
CA SER A 52 -58.88 -69.33 1.09
C SER A 52 -59.03 -70.79 1.55
N VAL A 53 -58.08 -71.28 2.36
CA VAL A 53 -58.14 -72.62 2.96
C VAL A 53 -59.31 -72.75 3.94
N GLU A 54 -59.54 -71.76 4.81
CA GLU A 54 -60.70 -71.75 5.72
C GLU A 54 -62.02 -71.73 4.95
N ASN A 55 -62.13 -70.95 3.87
CA ASN A 55 -63.32 -70.94 3.01
C ASN A 55 -63.57 -72.29 2.34
N GLU A 56 -62.52 -72.96 1.87
CA GLU A 56 -62.66 -74.29 1.27
C GLU A 56 -63.04 -75.34 2.32
N GLN A 57 -62.47 -75.28 3.53
CA GLN A 57 -62.87 -76.13 4.65
C GLN A 57 -64.34 -75.93 5.03
N LEU A 58 -64.80 -74.68 5.09
CA LEU A 58 -66.20 -74.35 5.34
C LEU A 58 -67.12 -74.86 4.22
N ARG A 59 -66.70 -74.78 2.95
CA ARG A 59 -67.42 -75.35 1.80
C ARG A 59 -67.55 -76.87 1.91
N VAL A 60 -66.48 -77.57 2.27
CA VAL A 60 -66.48 -79.03 2.46
C VAL A 60 -67.34 -79.44 3.67
N ALA A 61 -67.30 -78.67 4.76
CA ALA A 61 -68.18 -78.88 5.91
C ALA A 61 -69.67 -78.70 5.55
N PHE A 62 -69.99 -77.71 4.70
CA PHE A 62 -71.34 -77.52 4.17
C PHE A 62 -71.78 -78.67 3.24
N ALA A 63 -70.87 -79.20 2.41
CA ALA A 63 -71.15 -80.31 1.52
C ALA A 63 -71.38 -81.65 2.26
N THR A 64 -70.84 -81.80 3.48
CA THR A 64 -70.93 -83.03 4.29
C THR A 64 -71.98 -82.97 5.41
N GLY A 65 -72.47 -81.78 5.77
CA GLY A 65 -73.43 -81.55 6.86
C GLY A 65 -74.92 -81.61 6.49
N GLY A 66 -75.30 -82.27 5.40
CA GLY A 66 -76.68 -82.34 4.94
C GLY A 66 -77.47 -83.51 5.54
N LYS A 67 -78.02 -83.36 6.77
CA LYS A 67 -79.27 -84.02 7.23
C LYS A 67 -79.60 -83.62 8.67
N GLY A 68 -80.69 -82.87 8.86
CA GLY A 68 -81.23 -82.55 10.17
C GLY A 68 -82.43 -81.62 10.13
N ASN A 69 -83.60 -82.17 9.80
CA ASN A 69 -84.91 -81.53 9.90
C ASN A 69 -85.19 -81.01 11.33
N GLY A 70 -85.76 -79.80 11.45
CA GLY A 70 -86.69 -79.47 12.53
C GLY A 70 -86.19 -78.67 13.74
N LYS A 71 -85.12 -77.86 13.60
CA LYS A 71 -84.69 -76.84 14.59
C LYS A 71 -84.36 -75.48 13.94
N ASP A 72 -84.94 -75.20 12.76
CA ASP A 72 -84.49 -74.15 11.84
C ASP A 72 -84.75 -72.71 12.31
N SER A 73 -85.71 -72.48 13.22
CA SER A 73 -85.96 -71.12 13.73
C SER A 73 -84.80 -70.60 14.59
N ASN A 74 -84.23 -71.45 15.46
CA ASN A 74 -83.12 -71.02 16.33
C ASN A 74 -81.79 -70.94 15.56
N ALA A 75 -81.56 -71.85 14.60
CA ALA A 75 -80.37 -71.81 13.75
C ALA A 75 -80.38 -70.61 12.78
N ALA A 76 -81.54 -70.29 12.20
CA ALA A 76 -81.71 -69.08 11.38
C ALA A 76 -81.55 -67.80 12.23
N GLN A 77 -82.08 -67.77 13.45
CA GLN A 77 -81.91 -66.61 14.35
C GLN A 77 -80.45 -66.41 14.78
N ILE A 78 -79.71 -67.50 15.02
CA ILE A 78 -78.26 -67.46 15.29
C ILE A 78 -77.47 -66.98 14.06
N ALA A 79 -77.85 -67.41 12.85
CA ALA A 79 -77.22 -66.95 11.62
C ALA A 79 -77.49 -65.46 11.35
N ILE A 80 -78.71 -64.98 11.60
CA ILE A 80 -79.09 -63.57 11.49
C ILE A 80 -78.28 -62.72 12.48
N THR A 81 -78.22 -63.10 13.74
CA THR A 81 -77.43 -62.38 14.76
C THR A 81 -75.92 -62.41 14.47
N ALA A 82 -75.40 -63.48 13.88
CA ALA A 82 -74.00 -63.54 13.43
C ALA A 82 -73.74 -62.61 12.23
N LEU A 83 -74.69 -62.50 11.29
CA LEU A 83 -74.61 -61.57 10.16
C LEU A 83 -74.72 -60.11 10.64
N GLU A 84 -75.61 -59.81 11.58
CA GLU A 84 -75.73 -58.49 12.21
C GLU A 84 -74.43 -58.09 12.91
N LYS A 85 -73.79 -59.01 13.63
CA LYS A 85 -72.48 -58.78 14.25
C LYS A 85 -71.37 -58.52 13.22
N LYS A 86 -71.36 -59.24 12.10
CA LYS A 86 -70.42 -59.00 11.00
C LYS A 86 -70.67 -57.65 10.32
N LEU A 87 -71.93 -57.28 10.12
CA LEU A 87 -72.30 -55.99 9.57
C LEU A 87 -71.80 -54.85 10.46
N LEU A 88 -71.99 -54.96 11.78
CA LEU A 88 -71.46 -54.02 12.77
C LEU A 88 -69.93 -53.92 12.73
N ALA A 89 -69.23 -55.06 12.71
CA ALA A 89 -67.76 -55.08 12.63
C ALA A 89 -67.24 -54.44 11.32
N GLN A 90 -67.92 -54.69 10.19
CA GLN A 90 -67.58 -54.04 8.93
C GLN A 90 -67.87 -52.53 8.96
N GLN A 91 -68.94 -52.11 9.64
CA GLN A 91 -69.25 -50.70 9.83
C GLN A 91 -68.16 -50.00 10.67
N GLU A 92 -67.70 -50.63 11.75
CA GLU A 92 -66.59 -50.15 12.59
C GLU A 92 -65.28 -50.05 11.80
N GLU A 93 -64.93 -51.09 11.04
CA GLU A 93 -63.73 -51.09 10.19
C GLU A 93 -63.79 -49.96 9.14
N LEU A 94 -64.95 -49.73 8.53
CA LEU A 94 -65.14 -48.64 7.57
C LEU A 94 -64.92 -47.28 8.22
N THR A 95 -65.44 -47.07 9.44
CA THR A 95 -65.24 -45.83 10.19
C THR A 95 -63.77 -45.60 10.56
N ASP A 96 -63.05 -46.65 10.95
CA ASP A 96 -61.62 -46.58 11.24
C ASP A 96 -60.79 -46.26 9.99
N LEU A 97 -61.15 -46.85 8.85
CA LEU A 97 -60.52 -46.52 7.56
C LEU A 97 -60.77 -45.06 7.17
N HIS A 98 -61.98 -44.54 7.36
CA HIS A 98 -62.27 -43.13 7.11
C HIS A 98 -61.47 -42.21 8.03
N LYS A 99 -61.31 -42.56 9.31
CA LYS A 99 -60.49 -41.83 10.27
C LYS A 99 -59.02 -41.80 9.85
N ARG A 100 -58.43 -42.98 9.56
CA ARG A 100 -57.04 -43.08 9.07
C ARG A 100 -56.82 -42.34 7.75
N LYS A 101 -57.81 -42.37 6.85
CA LYS A 101 -57.76 -41.60 5.60
C LYS A 101 -57.69 -40.10 5.88
N GLY A 102 -58.51 -39.59 6.81
CA GLY A 102 -58.47 -38.19 7.23
C GLY A 102 -57.13 -37.80 7.85
N GLU A 103 -56.60 -38.63 8.75
CA GLU A 103 -55.28 -38.44 9.37
C GLU A 103 -54.14 -38.42 8.32
N ASN A 104 -54.14 -39.36 7.38
CA ASN A 104 -53.16 -39.40 6.30
C ASN A 104 -53.29 -38.19 5.36
N SER A 105 -54.52 -37.76 5.04
CA SER A 105 -54.75 -36.56 4.26
C SER A 105 -54.21 -35.31 4.96
N GLN A 106 -54.42 -35.18 6.27
CA GLN A 106 -53.85 -34.07 7.04
C GLN A 106 -52.32 -34.12 7.06
N MET A 107 -51.73 -35.30 7.26
CA MET A 107 -50.28 -35.46 7.25
C MET A 107 -49.65 -35.08 5.89
N ILE A 108 -50.32 -35.39 4.78
CA ILE A 108 -49.88 -34.96 3.44
C ILE A 108 -49.90 -33.44 3.32
N VAL A 109 -50.94 -32.77 3.83
CA VAL A 109 -51.02 -31.30 3.82
C VAL A 109 -49.88 -30.68 4.64
N ASP A 110 -49.64 -31.20 5.84
CA ASP A 110 -48.58 -30.70 6.73
C ASP A 110 -47.18 -30.90 6.13
N LEU A 111 -46.95 -32.06 5.49
CA LEU A 111 -45.70 -32.33 4.78
C LEU A 111 -45.52 -31.42 3.56
N ASN A 112 -46.57 -31.18 2.78
CA ASN A 112 -46.51 -30.25 1.65
C ASN A 112 -46.18 -28.83 2.10
N LEU A 113 -46.79 -28.35 3.19
CA LEU A 113 -46.45 -27.05 3.77
C LEU A 113 -45.00 -26.99 4.25
N LYS A 114 -44.47 -28.09 4.80
CA LYS A 114 -43.07 -28.17 5.22
C LYS A 114 -42.12 -28.16 4.03
N VAL A 115 -42.46 -28.86 2.94
CA VAL A 115 -41.70 -28.86 1.69
C VAL A 115 -41.67 -27.45 1.07
N GLU A 116 -42.80 -26.77 1.02
CA GLU A 116 -42.89 -25.40 0.49
C GLU A 116 -42.02 -24.43 1.29
N LYS A 117 -42.07 -24.51 2.63
CA LYS A 117 -41.17 -23.72 3.50
C LYS A 117 -39.70 -24.02 3.25
N GLN A 118 -39.34 -25.30 3.08
CA GLN A 118 -37.96 -25.67 2.78
C GLN A 118 -37.51 -25.17 1.40
N GLN A 119 -38.39 -25.20 0.39
CA GLN A 119 -38.11 -24.67 -0.95
C GLN A 119 -37.84 -23.17 -0.92
N LEU A 120 -38.60 -22.39 -0.14
CA LEU A 120 -38.33 -20.96 0.06
C LEU A 120 -36.95 -20.72 0.66
N ILE A 121 -36.60 -21.45 1.72
CA ILE A 121 -35.28 -21.33 2.37
C ILE A 121 -34.16 -21.69 1.38
N VAL A 122 -34.31 -22.77 0.60
CA VAL A 122 -33.32 -23.15 -0.41
C VAL A 122 -33.15 -22.03 -1.44
N LYS A 123 -34.24 -21.47 -1.95
CA LYS A 123 -34.20 -20.36 -2.91
C LYS A 123 -33.48 -19.13 -2.36
N GLU A 124 -33.73 -18.75 -1.11
CA GLU A 124 -33.02 -17.64 -0.45
C GLU A 124 -31.52 -17.94 -0.32
N LYS A 125 -31.16 -19.16 0.07
CA LYS A 125 -29.76 -19.58 0.17
C LYS A 125 -29.06 -19.63 -1.19
N GLU A 126 -29.76 -20.01 -2.25
CA GLU A 126 -29.24 -19.98 -3.62
C GLU A 126 -28.98 -18.55 -4.10
N SER A 127 -29.88 -17.60 -3.82
CA SER A 127 -29.66 -16.17 -4.11
C SER A 127 -28.44 -15.63 -3.39
N CYS A 128 -28.35 -15.86 -2.07
CA CYS A 128 -27.23 -15.43 -1.25
C CYS A 128 -25.91 -16.07 -1.71
N LEU A 129 -25.92 -17.35 -2.11
CA LEU A 129 -24.75 -18.03 -2.65
C LEU A 129 -24.32 -17.43 -4.00
N ALA A 130 -25.26 -17.04 -4.86
CA ALA A 130 -24.97 -16.39 -6.13
C ALA A 130 -24.32 -15.01 -5.91
N GLU A 131 -24.85 -14.20 -4.99
CA GLU A 131 -24.28 -12.91 -4.60
C GLU A 131 -22.87 -13.07 -4.00
N GLN A 132 -22.66 -14.05 -3.13
CA GLN A 132 -21.35 -14.29 -2.55
C GLN A 132 -20.33 -14.77 -3.61
N LYS A 133 -20.78 -15.52 -4.63
CA LYS A 133 -19.93 -15.94 -5.75
C LYS A 133 -19.53 -14.75 -6.62
N THR A 134 -20.44 -13.83 -6.93
CA THR A 134 -20.10 -12.63 -7.72
C THR A 134 -19.14 -11.73 -6.94
N ALA A 135 -19.37 -11.53 -5.64
CA ALA A 135 -18.44 -10.80 -4.77
C ALA A 135 -17.04 -11.44 -4.74
N ASN A 136 -16.96 -12.77 -4.63
CA ASN A 136 -15.67 -13.48 -4.70
C ASN A 136 -14.96 -13.29 -6.04
N ASN A 137 -15.70 -13.28 -7.15
CA ASN A 137 -15.11 -13.07 -8.48
C ASN A 137 -14.57 -11.65 -8.63
N ILE A 138 -15.28 -10.64 -8.10
CA ILE A 138 -14.81 -9.24 -8.08
C ILE A 138 -13.52 -9.13 -7.25
N LEU A 139 -13.51 -9.67 -6.03
CA LEU A 139 -12.31 -9.64 -5.17
C LEU A 139 -11.12 -10.38 -5.81
N LYS A 140 -11.36 -11.49 -6.51
CA LYS A 140 -10.30 -12.19 -7.25
C LYS A 140 -9.72 -11.33 -8.38
N ALA A 141 -10.57 -10.60 -9.10
CA ALA A 141 -10.11 -9.69 -10.14
C ALA A 141 -9.30 -8.52 -9.55
N GLU A 142 -9.75 -7.94 -8.44
CA GLU A 142 -9.02 -6.88 -7.73
C GLU A 142 -7.64 -7.36 -7.25
N VAL A 143 -7.57 -8.54 -6.65
CA VAL A 143 -6.30 -9.16 -6.24
C VAL A 143 -5.38 -9.37 -7.44
N GLN A 144 -5.91 -9.74 -8.59
CA GLN A 144 -5.10 -9.92 -9.80
C GLN A 144 -4.55 -8.59 -10.33
N MET A 145 -5.35 -7.53 -10.31
CA MET A 145 -4.91 -6.17 -10.68
C MET A 145 -3.84 -5.63 -9.73
N LEU A 146 -4.00 -5.84 -8.42
CA LEU A 146 -3.00 -5.44 -7.44
C LEU A 146 -1.69 -6.19 -7.62
N LYS A 147 -1.74 -7.48 -7.99
CA LYS A 147 -0.55 -8.27 -8.30
C LYS A 147 0.19 -7.75 -9.53
N SER A 148 -0.51 -7.37 -10.60
CA SER A 148 0.15 -6.80 -11.80
C SER A 148 0.78 -5.45 -11.49
N SER A 149 0.09 -4.58 -10.76
CA SER A 149 0.63 -3.28 -10.33
C SER A 149 1.88 -3.43 -9.45
N LEU A 150 1.87 -4.41 -8.53
CA LEU A 150 3.03 -4.72 -7.70
C LEU A 150 4.23 -5.21 -8.53
N GLU A 151 3.98 -5.98 -9.58
CA GLU A 151 5.04 -6.45 -10.48
C GLU A 151 5.61 -5.30 -11.34
N GLU A 152 4.76 -4.38 -11.79
CA GLU A 152 5.20 -3.15 -12.47
C GLU A 152 6.06 -2.26 -11.56
N LEU A 153 5.64 -2.07 -10.31
CA LEU A 153 6.42 -1.29 -9.33
C LEU A 153 7.77 -1.94 -9.03
N LYS A 154 7.84 -3.27 -8.94
CA LYS A 154 9.11 -3.99 -8.78
C LYS A 154 10.05 -3.77 -9.96
N LYS A 155 9.53 -3.82 -11.20
CA LYS A 155 10.32 -3.53 -12.40
C LYS A 155 10.84 -2.11 -12.39
N LEU A 156 10.00 -1.13 -12.03
CA LEU A 156 10.41 0.26 -11.92
C LEU A 156 11.49 0.46 -10.85
N ASN A 157 11.35 -0.20 -9.70
CA ASN A 157 12.36 -0.13 -8.64
C ASN A 157 13.70 -0.70 -9.11
N ASN A 158 13.71 -1.82 -9.83
CA ASN A 158 14.93 -2.37 -10.39
C ASN A 158 15.57 -1.40 -11.39
N THR A 159 14.80 -0.76 -12.26
CA THR A 159 15.35 0.24 -13.19
C THR A 159 15.96 1.44 -12.47
N LEU A 160 15.34 1.90 -11.37
CA LEU A 160 15.88 2.99 -10.56
C LEU A 160 17.17 2.60 -9.84
N LEU A 161 17.29 1.35 -9.39
CA LEU A 161 18.53 0.83 -8.83
C LEU A 161 19.64 0.79 -9.88
N ASP A 162 19.34 0.34 -11.09
CA ASP A 162 20.30 0.33 -12.20
C ASP A 162 20.77 1.75 -12.55
N GLU A 163 19.84 2.71 -12.65
CA GLU A 163 20.17 4.14 -12.86
C GLU A 163 21.04 4.71 -11.72
N HIS A 164 20.70 4.39 -10.47
CA HIS A 164 21.47 4.83 -9.31
C HIS A 164 22.91 4.30 -9.34
N THR A 165 23.09 3.00 -9.63
CA THR A 165 24.43 2.41 -9.74
C THR A 165 25.24 3.01 -10.88
N ALA A 166 24.61 3.28 -12.04
CA ALA A 166 25.25 3.97 -13.15
C ALA A 166 25.71 5.38 -12.78
N LEU A 167 24.87 6.15 -12.08
CA LEU A 167 25.22 7.47 -11.58
C LEU A 167 26.38 7.40 -10.58
N GLN A 168 26.35 6.43 -9.66
CA GLN A 168 27.43 6.27 -8.67
C GLN A 168 28.78 5.98 -9.33
N LEU A 169 28.80 5.14 -10.38
CA LEU A 169 30.01 4.90 -11.17
C LEU A 169 30.47 6.17 -11.90
N ALA A 170 29.54 6.94 -12.46
CA ALA A 170 29.87 8.21 -13.11
C ALA A 170 30.44 9.24 -12.13
N PHE A 171 29.89 9.33 -10.92
CA PHE A 171 30.42 10.19 -9.85
C PHE A 171 31.83 9.79 -9.46
N SER A 172 32.09 8.49 -9.21
CA SER A 172 33.44 8.00 -8.91
C SER A 172 34.45 8.37 -10.01
N ALA A 173 34.05 8.23 -11.28
CA ALA A 173 34.91 8.61 -12.40
C ALA A 173 35.19 10.13 -12.47
N LEU A 174 34.22 10.96 -12.08
CA LEU A 174 34.42 12.42 -11.99
C LEU A 174 35.32 12.79 -10.81
N GLU A 175 35.19 12.13 -9.66
CA GLU A 175 36.07 12.32 -8.51
C GLU A 175 37.52 11.97 -8.84
N ASP A 176 37.75 10.88 -9.58
CA ASP A 176 39.08 10.48 -10.04
C ASP A 176 39.68 11.53 -11.01
N LYS A 177 38.87 12.08 -11.93
CA LYS A 177 39.29 13.18 -12.80
C LYS A 177 39.65 14.43 -12.02
N LEU A 178 38.83 14.82 -11.04
CA LEU A 178 39.11 15.97 -10.19
C LEU A 178 40.43 15.79 -9.44
N ARG A 179 40.66 14.59 -8.88
CA ARG A 179 41.91 14.25 -8.20
C ARG A 179 43.11 14.33 -9.15
N GLY A 180 42.96 13.86 -10.38
CA GLY A 180 43.98 13.99 -11.43
C GLY A 180 44.34 15.45 -11.71
N VAL A 181 43.35 16.31 -11.92
CA VAL A 181 43.58 17.76 -12.17
C VAL A 181 44.21 18.45 -10.97
N GLN A 182 43.81 18.09 -9.74
CA GLN A 182 44.42 18.63 -8.52
C GLN A 182 45.89 18.23 -8.39
N GLU A 183 46.22 16.99 -8.75
CA GLU A 183 47.59 16.48 -8.76
C GLU A 183 48.46 17.20 -9.79
N GLU A 184 47.95 17.40 -11.01
CA GLU A 184 48.63 18.17 -12.06
C GLU A 184 48.90 19.60 -11.60
N ASN A 185 47.90 20.28 -11.02
CA ASN A 185 48.06 21.62 -10.47
C ASN A 185 49.11 21.69 -9.37
N ARG A 186 49.15 20.70 -8.47
CA ARG A 186 50.19 20.61 -7.42
C ARG A 186 51.58 20.47 -8.04
N CYS A 187 51.74 19.58 -9.01
CA CYS A 187 53.01 19.38 -9.72
C CYS A 187 53.48 20.66 -10.43
N LEU A 188 52.57 21.40 -11.06
CA LEU A 188 52.89 22.68 -11.71
C LEU A 188 53.34 23.75 -10.71
N LEU A 189 52.65 23.86 -9.57
CA LEU A 189 53.02 24.78 -8.49
C LEU A 189 54.40 24.43 -7.91
N GLU A 190 54.67 23.15 -7.63
CA GLU A 190 55.99 22.70 -7.16
C GLU A 190 57.09 23.06 -8.16
N ARG A 191 56.83 22.84 -9.46
CA ARG A 191 57.78 23.22 -10.51
C ARG A 191 58.03 24.72 -10.55
N LEU A 192 56.97 25.53 -10.43
CA LEU A 192 57.08 27.00 -10.36
C LEU A 192 57.89 27.45 -9.15
N MET A 193 57.64 26.88 -7.97
CA MET A 193 58.40 27.18 -6.75
C MET A 193 59.88 26.84 -6.92
N ARG A 194 60.22 25.71 -7.56
CA ARG A 194 61.61 25.36 -7.87
C ARG A 194 62.27 26.37 -8.79
N TYR A 195 61.58 26.87 -9.81
CA TYR A 195 62.13 27.92 -10.69
C TYR A 195 62.35 29.22 -9.92
N LYS A 196 61.35 29.67 -9.15
CA LYS A 196 61.46 30.91 -8.36
C LYS A 196 62.54 30.84 -7.29
N SER A 197 62.72 29.69 -6.63
CA SER A 197 63.83 29.48 -5.68
C SER A 197 65.17 29.61 -6.38
N LYS A 198 65.36 28.93 -7.53
CA LYS A 198 66.62 29.02 -8.29
C LYS A 198 66.91 30.45 -8.76
N ASP A 199 65.90 31.18 -9.19
CA ASP A 199 66.07 32.58 -9.60
C ASP A 199 66.41 33.48 -8.40
N ALA A 200 65.79 33.25 -7.24
CA ALA A 200 66.14 33.95 -6.00
C ALA A 200 67.58 33.65 -5.55
N ASP A 201 68.02 32.39 -5.65
CA ASP A 201 69.39 31.98 -5.31
C ASP A 201 70.40 32.71 -6.21
N LYS A 202 70.16 32.77 -7.53
CA LYS A 202 71.00 33.53 -8.46
C LYS A 202 71.07 35.03 -8.12
N LEU A 203 69.93 35.65 -7.84
CA LEU A 203 69.89 37.06 -7.44
C LEU A 203 70.64 37.30 -6.13
N ASN A 204 70.57 36.37 -5.18
CA ASN A 204 71.33 36.43 -3.93
C ASN A 204 72.84 36.28 -4.18
N GLU A 205 73.26 35.34 -5.03
CA GLU A 205 74.66 35.19 -5.45
C GLU A 205 75.20 36.47 -6.11
N GLU A 206 74.42 37.08 -7.01
CA GLU A 206 74.78 38.34 -7.67
C GLU A 206 74.89 39.49 -6.66
N ASN A 207 73.92 39.63 -5.75
CA ASN A 207 73.93 40.64 -4.69
C ASN A 207 75.12 40.46 -3.75
N GLU A 208 75.43 39.23 -3.32
CA GLU A 208 76.62 38.95 -2.53
C GLU A 208 77.90 39.33 -3.29
N SER A 209 78.00 38.99 -4.57
CA SER A 209 79.15 39.35 -5.40
C SER A 209 79.32 40.87 -5.51
N PHE A 210 78.22 41.61 -5.64
CA PHE A 210 78.20 43.07 -5.70
C PHE A 210 78.63 43.69 -4.37
N LEU A 211 78.09 43.19 -3.25
CA LEU A 211 78.45 43.63 -1.90
C LEU A 211 79.92 43.35 -1.59
N ARG A 212 80.44 42.18 -1.97
CA ARG A 212 81.87 41.84 -1.82
C ARG A 212 82.75 42.79 -2.61
N LYS A 213 82.46 43.01 -3.91
CA LYS A 213 83.21 43.95 -4.76
C LYS A 213 83.20 45.37 -4.18
N ARG A 214 82.06 45.84 -3.67
CA ARG A 214 81.93 47.16 -3.02
C ARG A 214 82.76 47.24 -1.73
N SER A 215 82.72 46.20 -0.90
CA SER A 215 83.52 46.10 0.33
C SER A 215 85.02 46.11 0.03
N ASP A 216 85.47 45.34 -0.95
CA ASP A 216 86.88 45.29 -1.37
C ASP A 216 87.35 46.63 -1.96
N LYS A 217 86.48 47.32 -2.71
CA LYS A 217 86.77 48.67 -3.20
C LYS A 217 86.94 49.64 -2.03
N LEU A 218 86.01 49.64 -1.07
CA LEU A 218 86.11 50.49 0.12
C LEU A 218 87.39 50.22 0.92
N LYS A 219 87.78 48.95 1.07
CA LYS A 219 89.05 48.58 1.73
C LYS A 219 90.26 49.13 0.98
N ARG A 220 90.32 49.00 -0.35
CA ARG A 220 91.40 49.59 -1.15
C ARG A 220 91.45 51.12 -1.01
N ASP A 221 90.30 51.78 -1.11
CA ASP A 221 90.22 53.25 -0.96
C ASP A 221 90.70 53.69 0.44
N LEU A 222 90.42 52.91 1.49
CA LEU A 222 90.93 53.15 2.85
C LEU A 222 92.43 52.87 2.98
N GLU A 223 92.94 51.80 2.36
CA GLU A 223 94.38 51.49 2.32
C GLU A 223 95.17 52.58 1.57
N ASP A 224 94.63 53.09 0.47
CA ASP A 224 95.19 54.21 -0.28
C ASP A 224 95.14 55.51 0.53
N ALA A 225 94.04 55.78 1.26
CA ALA A 225 93.93 56.93 2.17
C ALA A 225 94.90 56.86 3.37
N VAL A 226 95.27 55.66 3.83
CA VAL A 226 96.31 55.46 4.85
C VAL A 226 97.72 55.60 4.26
N ARG A 227 97.88 55.40 2.96
CA ARG A 227 99.14 55.55 2.22
C ARG A 227 99.53 57.02 1.98
N GLU A 228 98.57 57.94 1.98
CA GLU A 228 98.82 59.38 1.92
C GLU A 228 98.81 60.02 3.32
N PRO A 229 99.97 60.41 3.89
CA PRO A 229 99.98 61.17 5.13
C PRO A 229 99.67 62.65 4.85
N ASN A 230 98.42 63.03 5.09
CA ASN A 230 97.90 64.36 5.44
C ASN A 230 98.56 65.61 4.83
N SER A 231 97.81 66.30 3.95
CA SER A 231 97.81 67.77 3.93
C SER A 231 96.38 68.34 3.91
N THR A 232 96.00 68.88 5.07
CA THR A 232 95.15 70.06 5.31
C THR A 232 93.63 70.02 5.02
N LEU A 233 92.87 70.07 6.12
CA LEU A 233 91.60 70.81 6.31
C LEU A 233 91.93 72.18 6.97
N PRO A 234 91.04 73.22 7.08
CA PRO A 234 89.70 73.47 6.48
C PRO A 234 89.40 74.96 6.06
N ARG A 235 88.17 75.19 5.52
CA ARG A 235 87.15 76.20 5.96
C ARG A 235 86.66 77.29 4.97
N LEU A 236 85.34 77.20 4.68
CA LEU A 236 84.28 78.20 4.37
C LEU A 236 84.62 79.54 3.68
N THR A 237 83.94 79.84 2.55
CA THR A 237 83.10 81.05 2.34
C THR A 237 82.11 80.93 1.17
N ARG A 238 80.86 81.35 1.44
CA ARG A 238 79.76 81.91 0.61
C ARG A 238 80.05 82.36 -0.85
N ASN A 239 79.21 81.94 -1.83
CA ASN A 239 78.12 82.74 -2.46
C ASN A 239 77.53 82.15 -3.78
N SER A 240 76.20 81.99 -3.81
CA SER A 240 75.19 82.24 -4.86
C SER A 240 75.40 81.93 -6.37
N SER A 241 74.52 81.06 -6.93
CA SER A 241 73.59 81.28 -8.08
C SER A 241 73.13 79.91 -8.67
N SER A 242 71.87 79.47 -8.44
CA SER A 242 70.64 79.65 -9.25
C SER A 242 70.39 78.60 -10.36
N HIS A 243 69.55 77.59 -10.07
CA HIS A 243 68.51 77.00 -10.94
C HIS A 243 67.82 75.87 -10.13
N SER A 244 66.62 76.05 -9.57
CA SER A 244 65.30 75.72 -10.17
C SER A 244 65.33 74.37 -10.92
N GLN A 245 64.61 73.32 -10.54
CA GLN A 245 63.18 73.27 -10.22
C GLN A 245 62.83 72.06 -9.34
N HIS A 246 61.83 72.28 -8.47
CA HIS A 246 60.81 71.38 -7.91
C HIS A 246 61.16 69.90 -7.66
N GLY A 247 61.08 69.33 -6.48
CA GLY A 247 60.35 69.72 -5.27
C GLY A 247 59.27 68.69 -4.95
N LEU A 248 59.61 67.82 -3.99
CA LEU A 248 58.78 67.25 -2.90
C LEU A 248 57.55 66.41 -3.32
N GLY A 249 57.19 65.31 -2.65
CA GLY A 249 57.65 64.73 -1.39
C GLY A 249 56.57 63.76 -0.90
N ASP A 250 57.05 62.69 -0.27
CA ASP A 250 56.48 61.92 0.83
C ASP A 250 55.11 61.21 0.77
N SER A 251 55.20 60.06 1.45
CA SER A 251 54.23 59.40 2.33
C SER A 251 53.27 58.36 1.76
N ASP A 252 53.61 57.11 2.07
CA ASP A 252 52.77 56.03 2.59
C ASP A 252 51.26 56.31 2.69
N SER A 253 50.45 55.45 2.08
CA SER A 253 49.30 54.82 2.74
C SER A 253 48.77 53.66 1.90
N TYR A 254 48.45 52.58 2.59
CA TYR A 254 47.55 51.53 2.12
C TYR A 254 46.14 52.11 2.03
N ASP A 255 45.42 51.84 0.96
CA ASP A 255 44.02 51.38 1.07
C ASP A 255 43.50 50.79 -0.24
N ASN A 256 42.65 49.78 -0.05
CA ASN A 256 41.78 49.18 -1.05
C ASN A 256 40.98 50.24 -1.81
N ASP A 257 40.69 50.01 -3.09
CA ASP A 257 39.29 49.83 -3.46
C ASP A 257 39.08 49.26 -4.87
N ASN A 258 38.01 48.48 -4.90
CA ASN A 258 37.34 47.88 -6.04
C ASN A 258 36.78 48.93 -7.02
N ASP A 259 36.40 48.38 -8.18
CA ASP A 259 35.29 48.79 -9.04
C ASP A 259 35.54 49.76 -10.22
N ARG A 260 35.29 49.16 -11.40
CA ARG A 260 34.50 49.65 -12.55
C ARG A 260 35.16 50.56 -13.59
N TYR A 261 35.32 49.94 -14.76
CA TYR A 261 35.08 50.45 -16.12
C TYR A 261 34.42 49.26 -16.86
N SER A 262 33.17 49.24 -17.38
CA SER A 262 32.47 50.13 -18.33
C SER A 262 33.41 50.67 -19.41
N SER A 263 33.21 50.54 -20.70
CA SER A 263 32.08 50.10 -21.53
C SER A 263 32.54 50.42 -22.96
N ASP A 264 32.35 49.53 -23.93
CA ASP A 264 32.19 49.91 -25.35
C ASP A 264 31.47 48.74 -26.02
N THR A 265 30.20 48.89 -26.42
CA THR A 265 29.68 49.56 -27.64
C THR A 265 30.36 49.01 -28.90
N GLY A 266 29.70 48.52 -29.95
CA GLY A 266 28.30 48.31 -30.29
C GLY A 266 28.29 47.59 -31.66
N GLY A 267 27.21 46.90 -32.02
CA GLY A 267 27.14 46.19 -33.30
C GLY A 267 25.81 45.49 -33.49
N VAL A 268 24.91 46.20 -34.16
CA VAL A 268 23.50 45.91 -34.45
C VAL A 268 23.36 44.70 -35.37
N ASP A 269 22.39 43.82 -35.11
CA ASP A 269 21.48 43.36 -36.18
C ASP A 269 20.16 42.85 -35.61
N HIS A 270 19.08 43.40 -36.17
CA HIS A 270 17.68 43.09 -35.90
C HIS A 270 17.21 42.06 -36.93
N CYS A 271 16.80 40.87 -36.51
CA CYS A 271 15.81 40.08 -37.24
C CYS A 271 14.81 39.45 -36.25
N GLN A 272 13.55 39.63 -36.60
CA GLN A 272 12.33 39.31 -35.87
C GLN A 272 12.02 37.81 -35.87
N GLU A 273 11.32 37.39 -34.82
CA GLU A 273 10.39 36.24 -34.73
C GLU A 273 10.93 34.81 -34.94
N ALA A 274 11.02 34.05 -33.85
CA ALA A 274 9.98 33.07 -33.49
C ALA A 274 10.50 32.08 -32.43
N GLY A 275 9.78 31.96 -31.32
CA GLY A 275 9.57 30.69 -30.63
C GLY A 275 10.63 30.19 -29.63
N CYS A 276 10.16 29.99 -28.40
CA CYS A 276 10.64 29.00 -27.42
C CYS A 276 11.94 29.30 -26.66
N GLY A 277 11.81 29.98 -25.52
CA GLY A 277 12.69 29.75 -24.37
C GLY A 277 12.15 28.60 -23.50
N PRO A 278 12.99 27.69 -22.99
CA PRO A 278 12.58 26.74 -21.96
C PRO A 278 12.65 27.43 -20.60
N GLU A 279 11.49 27.61 -19.98
CA GLU A 279 11.37 28.06 -18.60
C GLU A 279 11.59 26.88 -17.65
N LEU A 280 12.31 27.18 -16.57
CA LEU A 280 12.92 26.25 -15.65
C LEU A 280 11.93 25.89 -14.53
N ASP A 281 11.10 24.87 -14.73
CA ASP A 281 10.25 24.32 -13.66
C ASP A 281 10.97 23.18 -12.91
N MET A 282 11.55 23.51 -11.76
CA MET A 282 12.08 22.55 -10.79
C MET A 282 10.97 22.19 -9.79
N PHE A 283 10.75 20.88 -9.63
CA PHE A 283 9.79 20.18 -8.74
C PHE A 283 8.37 19.92 -9.29
N SER A 284 8.31 19.10 -10.35
CA SER A 284 7.13 18.26 -10.60
C SER A 284 7.28 16.90 -9.93
N SER A 285 6.27 16.53 -9.14
CA SER A 285 6.05 15.24 -8.49
C SER A 285 6.28 14.04 -9.44
N PRO A 286 6.86 12.91 -9.01
CA PRO A 286 7.28 11.80 -9.89
C PRO A 286 6.13 10.90 -10.37
N ASN A 287 4.94 11.45 -10.61
CA ASN A 287 3.74 10.71 -10.99
C ASN A 287 3.17 11.08 -12.37
N SER A 288 4.04 11.30 -13.36
CA SER A 288 3.61 11.51 -14.76
C SER A 288 3.72 10.27 -15.65
N ARG A 289 4.36 9.17 -15.21
CA ARG A 289 4.52 7.94 -16.03
C ARG A 289 3.46 6.86 -15.82
N LEU A 290 2.49 7.08 -14.92
CA LEU A 290 1.41 6.13 -14.63
C LEU A 290 0.11 6.38 -15.43
N ARG A 291 0.13 7.23 -16.46
CA ARG A 291 -1.08 7.51 -17.28
C ARG A 291 -1.21 6.72 -18.58
N ASP A 292 -0.21 5.98 -19.01
CA ASP A 292 -0.21 5.38 -20.36
C ASP A 292 -0.49 3.86 -20.44
N VAL A 293 -0.88 3.20 -19.34
CA VAL A 293 -1.16 1.74 -19.36
C VAL A 293 -2.65 1.37 -19.15
N LEU A 294 -3.54 2.35 -19.00
CA LEU A 294 -4.98 2.10 -18.87
C LEU A 294 -5.78 2.92 -19.90
N CYS A 295 -5.71 2.53 -21.17
CA CYS A 295 -6.60 3.09 -22.21
C CYS A 295 -7.17 2.00 -23.13
N HIS A 296 -7.94 1.06 -22.56
CA HIS A 296 -8.91 0.26 -23.32
C HIS A 296 -10.32 0.33 -22.69
N SER A 297 -10.74 1.53 -22.31
CA SER A 297 -12.16 1.80 -22.06
C SER A 297 -12.49 3.20 -22.54
N THR A 298 -13.27 3.28 -23.61
CA THR A 298 -13.88 4.51 -24.12
C THR A 298 -15.05 4.92 -23.23
N THR A 299 -14.78 5.25 -21.97
CA THR A 299 -15.72 5.97 -21.11
C THR A 299 -14.98 7.15 -20.50
N LYS A 300 -15.47 8.34 -20.82
CA LYS A 300 -15.05 9.59 -20.19
C LYS A 300 -15.13 9.37 -18.66
N PRO A 301 -14.07 9.63 -17.87
CA PRO A 301 -14.17 9.50 -16.44
C PRO A 301 -15.29 10.42 -15.96
N ASP A 302 -16.32 9.83 -15.35
CA ASP A 302 -17.41 10.60 -14.76
C ASP A 302 -16.81 11.54 -13.72
N ASN A 303 -17.04 12.85 -13.90
CA ASN A 303 -16.62 13.82 -12.91
C ASN A 303 -17.31 13.46 -11.58
N PRO A 304 -16.55 13.26 -10.48
CA PRO A 304 -17.15 12.94 -9.19
C PRO A 304 -17.97 14.14 -8.71
N SER A 305 -19.30 14.05 -8.90
CA SER A 305 -20.26 15.10 -8.53
C SER A 305 -20.87 14.88 -7.14
N THR A 306 -20.67 13.71 -6.56
CA THR A 306 -21.27 13.32 -5.28
C THR A 306 -20.22 13.35 -4.17
N ILE A 307 -20.49 14.14 -3.13
CA ILE A 307 -19.67 14.16 -1.90
C ILE A 307 -19.90 12.84 -1.16
N PHE A 308 -18.83 12.06 -0.97
CA PHE A 308 -18.91 10.79 -0.23
C PHE A 308 -19.13 11.00 1.27
N MET A 309 -18.54 12.05 1.85
CA MET A 309 -18.59 12.32 3.29
C MET A 309 -18.35 13.81 3.55
N LYS A 310 -19.11 14.38 4.49
CA LYS A 310 -18.95 15.76 4.97
C LYS A 310 -18.98 15.75 6.50
N PHE A 311 -18.00 16.39 7.13
CA PHE A 311 -17.92 16.53 8.58
C PHE A 311 -17.14 17.79 8.96
N ASP A 312 -17.42 18.32 10.15
CA ASP A 312 -16.77 19.52 10.68
C ASP A 312 -15.52 19.12 11.48
N ALA A 313 -14.35 19.34 10.88
CA ALA A 313 -13.08 18.93 11.49
C ALA A 313 -12.62 19.90 12.60
N HIS A 314 -12.73 21.20 12.39
CA HIS A 314 -12.22 22.23 13.29
C HIS A 314 -13.30 23.24 13.67
N GLU A 315 -13.14 23.90 14.82
CA GLU A 315 -14.05 24.96 15.27
C GLU A 315 -13.91 26.23 14.41
N ASN A 316 -12.74 26.39 13.79
CA ASN A 316 -12.41 27.47 12.87
C ASN A 316 -12.02 26.90 11.50
N GLU A 317 -11.55 27.77 10.60
CA GLU A 317 -11.05 27.42 9.27
C GLU A 317 -10.03 26.28 9.31
N SER A 318 -10.22 25.29 8.42
CA SER A 318 -9.27 24.22 8.19
C SER A 318 -8.33 24.66 7.06
N HIS A 319 -7.02 24.69 7.34
CA HIS A 319 -6.03 25.13 6.36
C HIS A 319 -5.30 23.97 5.69
N ALA A 320 -5.20 22.82 6.38
CA ALA A 320 -4.42 21.69 5.92
C ALA A 320 -5.16 20.37 6.10
N VAL A 321 -4.95 19.45 5.15
CA VAL A 321 -5.44 18.08 5.22
C VAL A 321 -4.43 17.14 4.57
N ARG A 322 -4.17 15.99 5.19
CA ARG A 322 -3.30 14.96 4.62
C ARG A 322 -3.65 13.55 5.10
N TRP A 323 -3.61 12.61 4.17
CA TRP A 323 -3.73 11.18 4.48
C TRP A 323 -2.41 10.62 4.98
N SER A 324 -2.47 9.70 5.94
CA SER A 324 -1.33 8.86 6.30
C SER A 324 -1.02 7.91 5.13
N PRO A 325 0.27 7.69 4.80
CA PRO A 325 0.67 6.77 3.74
C PRO A 325 0.52 5.30 4.12
N ILE A 326 0.36 4.98 5.41
CA ILE A 326 0.36 3.60 5.93
C ILE A 326 -0.98 3.23 6.56
N GLU A 327 -1.50 4.09 7.45
CA GLU A 327 -2.75 3.83 8.15
C GLU A 327 -3.90 4.59 7.49
N ARG A 328 -5.14 4.12 7.69
CA ARG A 328 -6.35 4.80 7.20
C ARG A 328 -6.73 6.00 8.08
N VAL A 329 -5.76 6.88 8.30
CA VAL A 329 -5.87 8.06 9.16
C VAL A 329 -5.76 9.32 8.32
N LEU A 330 -6.66 10.26 8.56
CA LEU A 330 -6.63 11.60 8.01
C LEU A 330 -6.16 12.58 9.08
N ALA A 331 -5.14 13.37 8.79
CA ALA A 331 -4.75 14.50 9.62
C ALA A 331 -5.33 15.80 9.06
N THR A 332 -5.88 16.63 9.93
CA THR A 332 -6.38 17.97 9.59
C THR A 332 -5.73 19.01 10.50
N GLY A 333 -5.32 20.14 9.95
CA GLY A 333 -4.77 21.27 10.67
C GLY A 333 -5.64 22.51 10.50
N GLY A 334 -5.96 23.18 11.62
CA GLY A 334 -6.88 24.31 11.62
C GLY A 334 -6.38 25.56 12.36
N ALA A 335 -7.13 26.64 12.18
CA ALA A 335 -6.98 27.90 12.92
C ALA A 335 -7.27 27.76 14.43
N ASP A 336 -7.85 26.63 14.87
CA ASP A 336 -8.01 26.27 16.29
C ASP A 336 -6.70 25.87 16.99
N ARG A 337 -5.56 25.99 16.27
CA ARG A 337 -4.17 25.77 16.74
C ARG A 337 -3.88 24.30 17.06
N LYS A 338 -4.66 23.38 16.48
CA LYS A 338 -4.56 21.95 16.73
C LYS A 338 -4.41 21.19 15.42
N VAL A 339 -3.72 20.06 15.48
CA VAL A 339 -3.80 19.02 14.44
C VAL A 339 -4.71 17.93 14.98
N LYS A 340 -5.73 17.53 14.22
CA LYS A 340 -6.65 16.44 14.60
C LYS A 340 -6.45 15.25 13.69
N LEU A 341 -6.50 14.06 14.26
CA LEU A 341 -6.42 12.79 13.56
C LEU A 341 -7.78 12.13 13.52
N TRP A 342 -8.16 11.61 12.37
CA TRP A 342 -9.45 10.99 12.11
C TRP A 342 -9.25 9.60 11.53
N ASP A 343 -9.96 8.62 12.07
CA ASP A 343 -10.09 7.31 11.43
C ASP A 343 -11.25 7.35 10.45
N VAL A 344 -10.97 7.08 9.17
CA VAL A 344 -11.94 7.16 8.08
C VAL A 344 -12.26 5.76 7.54
N GLY A 345 -12.48 4.80 8.44
CA GLY A 345 -12.79 3.41 8.12
C GLY A 345 -14.27 3.10 7.85
N LYS A 346 -15.19 3.77 8.55
CA LYS A 346 -16.65 3.54 8.52
C LYS A 346 -17.36 4.68 7.81
N ALA A 347 -18.67 4.56 7.59
CA ALA A 347 -19.51 5.57 6.94
C ALA A 347 -19.51 6.97 7.61
N SER A 348 -18.81 7.14 8.74
CA SER A 348 -18.59 8.41 9.45
C SER A 348 -17.13 8.47 9.95
N PRO A 349 -16.48 9.64 9.96
CA PRO A 349 -15.12 9.79 10.46
C PRO A 349 -15.14 9.81 12.00
N GLU A 350 -14.33 8.96 12.63
CA GLU A 350 -14.20 8.89 14.08
C GLU A 350 -12.95 9.70 14.52
N PRO A 351 -13.06 10.61 15.52
CA PRO A 351 -11.91 11.35 16.01
C PRO A 351 -10.96 10.40 16.76
N ARG A 352 -9.72 10.29 16.29
CA ARG A 352 -8.69 9.43 16.87
C ARG A 352 -7.84 10.15 17.90
N ALA A 353 -7.37 11.36 17.60
CA ALA A 353 -6.51 12.12 18.50
C ALA A 353 -6.51 13.63 18.20
N VAL A 354 -6.10 14.42 19.19
CA VAL A 354 -5.92 15.87 19.08
C VAL A 354 -4.52 16.22 19.54
N LEU A 355 -3.71 16.70 18.61
CA LEU A 355 -2.34 17.14 18.82
C LEU A 355 -2.34 18.64 19.11
N SER A 356 -1.94 18.98 20.33
CA SER A 356 -1.88 20.35 20.84
C SER A 356 -0.44 20.78 21.13
N GLY A 357 -0.25 22.06 21.44
CA GLY A 357 1.07 22.65 21.72
C GLY A 357 1.52 23.72 20.72
N SER A 358 0.70 24.02 19.70
CA SER A 358 0.93 25.18 18.82
C SER A 358 0.40 26.46 19.44
N SER A 359 1.13 27.57 19.29
CA SER A 359 0.67 28.89 19.75
C SER A 359 -0.23 29.60 18.74
N ALA A 360 -0.16 29.22 17.47
CA ALA A 360 -0.96 29.79 16.39
C ALA A 360 -1.56 28.70 15.47
N GLY A 361 -2.39 29.12 14.51
CA GLY A 361 -3.05 28.23 13.56
C GLY A 361 -2.05 27.37 12.79
N ILE A 362 -2.47 26.15 12.44
CA ILE A 362 -1.65 25.21 11.65
C ILE A 362 -1.94 25.43 10.18
N ASN A 363 -0.91 25.72 9.39
CA ASN A 363 -1.05 26.03 7.96
C ASN A 363 -0.80 24.82 7.05
N SER A 364 0.07 23.91 7.48
CA SER A 364 0.41 22.71 6.73
C SER A 364 0.67 21.55 7.68
N VAL A 365 0.36 20.33 7.22
CA VAL A 365 0.56 19.08 7.94
C VAL A 365 1.15 18.06 6.99
N ASP A 366 2.13 17.29 7.45
CA ASP A 366 2.70 16.17 6.70
C ASP A 366 2.96 14.95 7.59
N PHE A 367 2.85 13.77 6.99
CA PHE A 367 3.23 12.51 7.62
C PHE A 367 4.63 12.13 7.18
N ASP A 368 5.40 11.53 8.09
CA ASP A 368 6.58 10.79 7.69
C ASP A 368 6.19 9.56 6.83
N SER A 369 7.10 9.12 5.98
CA SER A 369 7.02 7.90 5.18
C SER A 369 6.68 6.66 6.01
N THR A 370 7.11 6.61 7.27
CA THR A 370 6.82 5.53 8.22
C THR A 370 5.50 5.71 8.99
N GLY A 371 4.80 6.84 8.80
CA GLY A 371 3.54 7.15 9.49
C GLY A 371 3.66 7.35 11.00
N SER A 372 4.86 7.25 11.56
CA SER A 372 5.11 7.34 13.01
C SER A 372 5.14 8.78 13.52
N TYR A 373 5.44 9.73 12.64
CA TYR A 373 5.57 11.14 12.97
C TYR A 373 4.68 11.99 12.07
N ILE A 374 4.22 13.10 12.65
CA ILE A 374 3.51 14.16 11.94
C ILE A 374 4.24 15.46 12.19
N ILE A 375 4.51 16.19 11.12
CA ILE A 375 5.00 17.56 11.20
C ILE A 375 3.86 18.52 10.89
N GLY A 376 3.80 19.61 11.63
CA GLY A 376 2.88 20.71 11.37
C GLY A 376 3.59 22.04 11.49
N THR A 377 3.36 22.91 10.51
CA THR A 377 3.89 24.26 10.49
C THR A 377 2.81 25.24 10.92
N SER A 378 3.18 26.22 11.72
CA SER A 378 2.25 27.19 12.29
C SER A 378 2.59 28.62 11.90
N ASN A 379 1.59 29.50 11.99
CA ASN A 379 1.73 30.95 11.87
C ASN A 379 2.66 31.59 12.92
N ASP A 380 3.09 30.85 13.94
CA ASP A 380 4.09 31.31 14.91
C ASP A 380 5.54 31.15 14.44
N TYR A 381 5.74 30.90 13.14
CA TYR A 381 7.02 30.61 12.49
C TYR A 381 7.71 29.34 13.01
N GLY A 382 7.00 28.50 13.77
CA GLY A 382 7.51 27.26 14.31
C GLY A 382 7.03 26.04 13.52
N ALA A 383 7.93 25.07 13.38
CA ALA A 383 7.59 23.70 12.99
C ALA A 383 7.57 22.82 14.23
N ARG A 384 6.55 21.95 14.32
CA ARG A 384 6.37 21.04 15.43
C ARG A 384 6.22 19.63 14.92
N VAL A 385 6.84 18.69 15.64
CA VAL A 385 6.77 17.27 15.32
C VAL A 385 6.08 16.54 16.46
N TRP A 386 5.04 15.78 16.14
CA TRP A 386 4.32 14.91 17.05
C TRP A 386 4.54 13.45 16.67
N THR A 387 4.47 12.58 17.67
CA THR A 387 4.43 11.13 17.45
C THR A 387 2.98 10.66 17.43
N VAL A 388 2.62 9.82 16.45
CA VAL A 388 1.23 9.38 16.21
C VAL A 388 0.76 8.35 17.24
N GLY A 389 1.67 7.51 17.74
CA GLY A 389 1.33 6.44 18.68
C GLY A 389 1.06 6.91 20.12
N ASP A 390 1.74 7.97 20.57
CA ASP A 390 1.62 8.51 21.93
C ASP A 390 0.94 9.90 21.98
N ASN A 391 0.68 10.50 20.81
CA ASN A 391 0.12 11.85 20.64
C ASN A 391 0.94 12.95 21.32
N ARG A 392 2.25 12.75 21.50
CA ARG A 392 3.12 13.71 22.21
C ARG A 392 3.91 14.58 21.26
N LEU A 393 4.07 15.85 21.64
CA LEU A 393 4.97 16.80 21.00
C LEU A 393 6.42 16.42 21.31
N ARG A 394 7.24 16.21 20.28
CA ARG A 394 8.66 15.83 20.38
C ARG A 394 9.60 17.02 20.23
N VAL A 395 9.32 17.88 19.26
CA VAL A 395 10.16 19.04 18.92
C VAL A 395 9.28 20.25 18.69
N SER A 396 9.64 21.37 19.33
CA SER A 396 9.15 22.70 19.00
C SER A 396 10.33 23.53 18.51
N GLY A 397 10.51 23.63 17.19
CA GLY A 397 11.52 24.52 16.63
C GLY A 397 11.03 25.95 16.73
N LYS A 398 11.60 26.75 17.64
CA LYS A 398 11.60 28.20 17.48
C LYS A 398 12.90 28.57 16.78
N PRO A 399 12.89 29.43 15.75
CA PRO A 399 14.12 30.03 15.27
C PRO A 399 14.72 30.88 16.40
N GLU A 400 15.93 30.54 16.85
CA GLU A 400 16.75 31.49 17.61
C GLU A 400 17.04 32.68 16.68
N LYS A 401 16.84 33.89 17.22
CA LYS A 401 16.91 35.15 16.47
C LYS A 401 18.33 35.51 16.05
#